data_AF-A0A6S7E0R1-F1
#
_entry.id   AF-A0A6S7E0R1-F1
#
_cell.length_a   1.000
_cell.length_b   1.000
_cell.length_c   1.000
_cell.angle_alpha   90.00
_cell.angle_beta   90.00
_cell.angle_gamma   90.00
#
_symmetry.space_group_name_H-M   'P 1'
#
loop_
_entity.id
_entity.type
_entity.pdbx_description
1 polymer ?
#
loop_
_entity_poly.entity_id
_entity_poly.type
_entity_poly.pdbx_seq_one_letter_code
_entity_poly.pdbx_strand_id
1 'polypeptide(L)'
;MKITNYLFGIIVSFALATLLASLGLLAVFSDNLGWGMAALLSYGILYGGPLAIVLALTWVAYLVRDRGKVPGRVHALLFLPSLLALLIVPVDDTVRRAGADRFRDANPAITENHVNFSGRTLWLDYRAASSNDGGGSPYMEPASAQNDRFSRFRRYPGANLVAAGTFPYAGAHLKPDIARYAYSSQDGNAGDSLPLRRLPAPDLDKLLPAFAYGEAALLIYQYFHYADHVEVAPTIERFAGTTEEAMTAARPPGLTIVSLDNYTTQAIARLEINGQTLDLGGQAARSQAGEPCDPGRGGSPAMLDLEQPLRVRWQTLEDPSRWHEARAVVPTFSAASQADPDKGLPRVRLYFLPDGSVAAERFREFRLRGGELAVRATGVPPQARAVVACGAGAYAGYNPQTVRLLGN
;
A
#
# COMPACT_ATOMS: atom_id res chain seq x y z
N MET A 1 -41.08 -48.48 -10.88
CA MET A 1 -41.88 -47.22 -10.83
C MET A 1 -41.49 -46.35 -12.02
N LYS A 2 -42.44 -45.91 -12.84
CA LYS A 2 -42.16 -45.15 -14.08
C LYS A 2 -42.03 -43.64 -13.76
N ILE A 3 -41.04 -42.97 -14.35
CA ILE A 3 -40.77 -41.52 -14.19
C ILE A 3 -42.02 -40.66 -14.54
N THR A 4 -42.87 -41.18 -15.42
CA THR A 4 -44.17 -40.58 -15.81
C THR A 4 -45.08 -40.25 -14.62
N ASN A 5 -44.96 -40.97 -13.50
CA ASN A 5 -45.78 -40.73 -12.30
C ASN A 5 -45.38 -39.47 -11.51
N TYR A 6 -44.29 -38.80 -11.91
CA TYR A 6 -43.72 -37.60 -11.30
C TYR A 6 -43.58 -36.44 -12.28
N LEU A 7 -44.12 -36.60 -13.49
CA LEU A 7 -43.91 -35.69 -14.61
C LEU A 7 -44.31 -34.25 -14.29
N PHE A 8 -45.40 -34.06 -13.55
CA PHE A 8 -45.87 -32.72 -13.18
C PHE A 8 -44.84 -31.94 -12.35
N GLY A 9 -44.33 -32.52 -11.26
CA GLY A 9 -43.29 -31.88 -10.45
C GLY A 9 -41.99 -31.65 -11.24
N ILE A 10 -41.65 -32.57 -12.15
CA ILE A 10 -40.49 -32.41 -13.04
C ILE A 10 -40.69 -31.22 -13.98
N ILE A 11 -41.86 -31.06 -14.60
CA ILE A 11 -42.19 -29.91 -15.47
C ILE A 11 -42.10 -28.60 -14.67
N VAL A 12 -42.67 -28.56 -13.46
CA VAL A 12 -42.60 -27.38 -12.58
C VAL A 12 -41.15 -27.05 -12.23
N SER A 13 -40.31 -28.07 -11.95
CA SER A 13 -38.88 -27.88 -11.70
C SER A 13 -38.16 -27.26 -12.91
N PHE A 14 -38.39 -27.79 -14.12
CA PHE A 14 -37.78 -27.21 -15.33
C PHE A 14 -38.31 -25.81 -15.66
N ALA A 15 -39.58 -25.52 -15.39
CA ALA A 15 -40.14 -24.17 -15.54
C ALA A 15 -39.48 -23.18 -14.57
N LEU A 16 -39.36 -23.56 -13.30
CA LEU A 16 -38.65 -22.78 -12.29
C LEU A 16 -37.18 -22.59 -12.66
N ALA A 17 -36.48 -23.65 -13.06
CA ALA A 17 -35.10 -23.60 -13.50
C ALA A 17 -34.91 -22.68 -14.71
N THR A 18 -35.80 -22.72 -15.69
CA THR A 18 -35.75 -21.85 -16.87
C THR A 18 -35.93 -20.38 -16.49
N LEU A 19 -36.89 -20.08 -15.60
CA LEU A 19 -37.09 -18.73 -15.08
C LEU A 19 -35.85 -18.22 -14.34
N LEU A 20 -35.35 -19.01 -13.38
CA LEU A 20 -34.17 -18.66 -12.58
C LEU A 20 -32.92 -18.50 -13.46
N ALA A 21 -32.74 -19.39 -14.45
CA ALA A 21 -31.63 -19.30 -15.37
C ALA A 21 -31.72 -18.06 -16.26
N SER A 22 -32.91 -17.71 -16.74
CA SER A 22 -33.12 -16.50 -17.54
C SER A 22 -32.81 -15.24 -16.72
N LEU A 23 -33.28 -15.16 -15.48
CA LEU A 23 -32.98 -14.04 -14.58
C LEU A 23 -31.48 -13.99 -14.22
N GLY A 24 -30.85 -15.14 -13.97
CA GLY A 24 -29.43 -15.25 -13.69
C GLY A 24 -28.56 -14.83 -14.88
N LEU A 25 -28.89 -15.25 -16.09
CA LEU A 25 -28.20 -14.85 -17.32
C LEU A 25 -28.37 -13.35 -17.59
N LEU A 26 -29.57 -12.80 -17.38
CA LEU A 26 -29.79 -11.34 -17.48
C LEU A 26 -28.96 -10.57 -16.45
N ALA A 27 -28.86 -11.09 -15.22
CA ALA A 27 -28.02 -10.49 -14.17
C ALA A 27 -26.53 -10.49 -14.56
N VAL A 28 -26.06 -11.56 -15.19
CA VAL A 28 -24.65 -11.75 -15.60
C VAL A 28 -24.28 -10.92 -16.84
N PHE A 29 -25.14 -10.88 -17.85
CA PHE A 29 -24.83 -10.24 -19.14
C PHE A 29 -25.22 -8.76 -19.23
N SER A 30 -25.95 -8.23 -18.24
CA SER A 30 -26.32 -6.81 -18.23
C SER A 30 -25.35 -6.03 -17.37
N ASP A 31 -24.53 -5.19 -18.00
CA ASP A 31 -23.66 -4.25 -17.28
C ASP A 31 -24.50 -3.16 -16.58
N ASN A 32 -24.09 -2.76 -15.37
CA ASN A 32 -24.65 -1.61 -14.64
C ASN A 32 -26.17 -1.64 -14.44
N LEU A 33 -26.71 -2.79 -14.00
CA LEU A 33 -28.15 -2.96 -13.76
C LEU A 33 -28.78 -1.92 -12.83
N GLY A 34 -28.04 -1.34 -11.86
CA GLY A 34 -28.59 -0.36 -10.93
C GLY A 34 -29.92 -0.82 -10.31
N TRP A 35 -30.99 -0.03 -10.46
CA TRP A 35 -32.36 -0.40 -10.05
C TRP A 35 -32.93 -1.64 -10.77
N GLY A 36 -32.40 -2.00 -11.93
CA GLY A 36 -32.71 -3.23 -12.66
C GLY A 36 -32.41 -4.51 -11.86
N MET A 37 -31.45 -4.49 -10.93
CA MET A 37 -31.23 -5.62 -10.02
C MET A 37 -32.42 -5.82 -9.07
N ALA A 38 -32.99 -4.74 -8.55
CA ALA A 38 -34.19 -4.80 -7.71
C ALA A 38 -35.41 -5.32 -8.50
N ALA A 39 -35.51 -4.97 -9.79
CA ALA A 39 -36.52 -5.53 -10.68
C ALA A 39 -36.34 -7.04 -10.88
N LEU A 40 -35.11 -7.50 -11.19
CA LEU A 40 -34.81 -8.94 -11.35
C LEU A 40 -35.14 -9.75 -10.08
N LEU A 41 -34.77 -9.22 -8.90
CA LEU A 41 -35.10 -9.84 -7.61
C LEU A 41 -36.63 -9.89 -7.39
N SER A 42 -37.34 -8.81 -7.73
CA SER A 42 -38.81 -8.77 -7.64
C SER A 42 -39.48 -9.80 -8.55
N TYR A 43 -39.00 -9.96 -9.79
CA TYR A 43 -39.47 -11.02 -10.71
C TYR A 43 -39.19 -12.42 -10.17
N GLY A 44 -38.02 -12.64 -9.57
CA GLY A 44 -37.66 -13.89 -8.91
C GLY A 44 -38.61 -14.25 -7.76
N ILE A 45 -38.99 -13.28 -6.94
CA ILE A 45 -39.94 -13.48 -5.83
C ILE A 45 -41.35 -13.71 -6.37
N LEU A 46 -41.82 -12.84 -7.26
CA LEU A 46 -43.21 -12.83 -7.73
C LEU A 46 -43.58 -14.08 -8.54
N TYR A 47 -42.67 -14.60 -9.35
CA TYR A 47 -42.94 -15.75 -10.22
C TYR A 47 -42.19 -17.01 -9.78
N GLY A 48 -40.94 -16.87 -9.31
CA GLY A 48 -40.15 -18.01 -8.82
C GLY A 48 -40.62 -18.52 -7.47
N GLY A 49 -41.03 -17.62 -6.56
CA GLY A 49 -41.57 -17.98 -5.24
C GLY A 49 -42.77 -18.92 -5.32
N PRO A 50 -43.85 -18.56 -6.05
CA PRO A 50 -44.99 -19.44 -6.25
C PRO A 50 -44.64 -20.78 -6.91
N LEU A 51 -43.77 -20.78 -7.93
CA LEU A 51 -43.31 -22.02 -8.58
C LEU A 51 -42.54 -22.92 -7.61
N ALA A 52 -41.70 -22.35 -6.73
CA ALA A 52 -40.99 -23.08 -5.70
C ALA A 52 -41.95 -23.67 -4.64
N ILE A 53 -42.99 -22.93 -4.26
CA ILE A 53 -44.05 -23.44 -3.36
C ILE A 53 -44.79 -24.60 -4.01
N VAL A 54 -45.19 -24.49 -5.28
CA VAL A 54 -45.85 -25.57 -6.02
C VAL A 54 -44.94 -26.80 -6.12
N LEU A 55 -43.65 -26.60 -6.38
CA LEU A 55 -42.65 -27.68 -6.43
C LEU A 55 -42.49 -28.37 -5.06
N ALA A 56 -42.45 -27.60 -3.97
CA ALA A 56 -42.36 -28.14 -2.62
C ALA A 56 -43.62 -28.94 -2.23
N LEU A 57 -44.81 -28.41 -2.52
CA LEU A 57 -46.08 -29.08 -2.26
C LEU A 57 -46.22 -30.38 -3.07
N THR A 58 -45.83 -30.37 -4.34
CA THR A 58 -45.83 -31.58 -5.19
C THR A 58 -44.84 -32.62 -4.71
N TRP A 59 -43.65 -32.19 -4.28
CA TRP A 59 -42.67 -33.09 -3.67
C TRP A 59 -43.20 -33.75 -2.39
N VAL A 60 -43.82 -32.99 -1.49
CA VAL A 60 -44.48 -33.53 -0.28
C VAL A 60 -45.59 -34.52 -0.65
N ALA A 61 -46.42 -34.19 -1.64
CA ALA A 61 -47.48 -35.09 -2.10
C ALA A 61 -46.92 -36.42 -2.63
N TYR A 62 -45.79 -36.39 -3.35
CA TYR A 62 -45.11 -37.61 -3.81
C TYR A 62 -44.53 -38.43 -2.64
N LEU A 63 -43.95 -37.78 -1.63
CA LEU A 63 -43.48 -38.46 -0.43
C LEU A 63 -44.61 -39.14 0.34
N VAL A 64 -45.75 -38.46 0.50
CA VAL A 64 -46.93 -39.02 1.19
C VAL A 64 -47.52 -40.18 0.40
N ARG A 65 -47.74 -40.00 -0.91
CA ARG A 65 -48.31 -41.04 -1.80
C ARG A 65 -47.47 -42.31 -1.79
N ASP A 66 -46.16 -42.18 -1.86
CA ASP A 66 -45.24 -43.30 -2.02
C ASP A 66 -44.61 -43.74 -0.67
N ARG A 67 -45.16 -43.26 0.46
CA ARG A 67 -44.70 -43.55 1.84
C ARG A 67 -43.18 -43.39 2.01
N GLY A 68 -42.63 -42.33 1.43
CA GLY A 68 -41.20 -42.01 1.46
C GLY A 68 -40.32 -42.83 0.51
N LYS A 69 -40.87 -43.75 -0.29
CA LYS A 69 -40.11 -44.62 -1.22
C LYS A 69 -39.90 -43.99 -2.61
N VAL A 70 -39.75 -42.67 -2.67
CA VAL A 70 -39.51 -41.95 -3.95
C VAL A 70 -38.08 -42.25 -4.44
N PRO A 71 -37.86 -42.58 -5.72
CA PRO A 71 -36.52 -42.91 -6.22
C PRO A 71 -35.60 -41.69 -6.19
N GLY A 72 -34.31 -41.89 -5.84
CA GLY A 72 -33.31 -40.80 -5.79
C GLY A 72 -33.19 -39.99 -7.09
N ARG A 73 -33.36 -40.62 -8.26
CA ARG A 73 -33.36 -39.94 -9.56
C ARG A 73 -34.50 -38.92 -9.71
N VAL A 74 -35.65 -39.17 -9.08
CA VAL A 74 -36.79 -38.24 -9.08
C VAL A 74 -36.49 -37.05 -8.18
N HIS A 75 -35.91 -37.27 -6.99
CA HIS A 75 -35.41 -36.17 -6.16
C HIS A 75 -34.41 -35.29 -6.92
N ALA A 76 -33.46 -35.90 -7.64
CA ALA A 76 -32.52 -35.17 -8.46
C ALA A 76 -33.23 -34.35 -9.55
N LEU A 77 -34.18 -34.92 -10.29
CA LEU A 77 -34.92 -34.19 -11.33
C LEU A 77 -35.85 -33.10 -10.79
N LEU A 78 -36.32 -33.20 -9.55
CA LEU A 78 -37.13 -32.16 -8.92
C LEU A 78 -36.31 -30.96 -8.45
N PHE A 79 -35.07 -31.15 -8.00
CA PHE A 79 -34.31 -30.07 -7.38
C PHE A 79 -33.04 -29.65 -8.13
N LEU A 80 -32.35 -30.58 -8.80
CA LEU A 80 -31.07 -30.29 -9.45
C LEU A 80 -31.17 -29.21 -10.55
N PRO A 81 -32.18 -29.17 -11.44
CA PRO A 81 -32.29 -28.11 -12.45
C PRO A 81 -32.37 -26.71 -11.82
N SER A 82 -33.21 -26.54 -10.81
CA SER A 82 -33.37 -25.26 -10.11
C SER A 82 -32.13 -24.88 -9.30
N LEU A 83 -31.47 -25.86 -8.64
CA LEU A 83 -30.22 -25.63 -7.92
C LEU A 83 -29.09 -25.21 -8.87
N LEU A 84 -28.97 -25.84 -10.04
CA LEU A 84 -27.99 -25.44 -11.06
C LEU A 84 -28.27 -24.03 -11.58
N ALA A 85 -29.54 -23.66 -11.78
CA ALA A 85 -29.91 -22.31 -12.19
C ALA A 85 -29.54 -21.25 -11.12
N LEU A 86 -29.73 -21.56 -9.83
CA LEU A 86 -29.33 -20.67 -8.73
C LEU A 86 -27.81 -20.49 -8.63
N LEU A 87 -27.02 -21.44 -9.13
CA LEU A 87 -25.55 -21.35 -9.12
C LEU A 87 -24.98 -20.42 -10.19
N ILE A 88 -25.74 -19.99 -11.19
CA ILE A 88 -25.24 -19.16 -12.30
C ILE A 88 -24.59 -17.87 -11.79
N VAL A 89 -25.29 -17.11 -10.95
CA VAL A 89 -24.80 -15.83 -10.41
C VAL A 89 -23.59 -16.01 -9.48
N PRO A 90 -23.60 -16.87 -8.44
CA PRO A 90 -22.44 -17.02 -7.57
C PRO A 90 -21.23 -17.64 -8.27
N VAL A 91 -21.42 -18.52 -9.26
CA VAL A 91 -20.32 -19.06 -10.07
C VAL A 91 -19.71 -17.97 -10.95
N ASP A 92 -20.53 -17.17 -11.65
CA ASP A 92 -20.03 -16.04 -12.45
C ASP A 92 -19.28 -15.02 -11.57
N ASP A 93 -19.84 -14.63 -10.43
CA ASP A 93 -19.19 -13.73 -9.48
C ASP A 93 -17.86 -14.30 -8.97
N THR A 94 -17.80 -15.60 -8.66
CA THR A 94 -16.55 -16.27 -8.26
C THR A 94 -15.52 -16.25 -9.39
N VAL A 95 -15.92 -16.51 -10.63
CA VAL A 95 -15.04 -16.49 -11.80
C VAL A 95 -14.54 -15.07 -12.09
N ARG A 96 -15.43 -14.07 -12.02
CA ARG A 96 -15.07 -12.65 -12.21
C ARG A 96 -14.12 -12.17 -11.13
N ARG A 97 -14.38 -12.50 -9.87
CA ARG A 97 -13.47 -12.19 -8.75
C ARG A 97 -12.12 -12.86 -8.93
N ALA A 98 -12.09 -14.16 -9.22
CA ALA A 98 -10.84 -14.86 -9.48
C ALA A 98 -10.06 -14.25 -10.67
N GLY A 99 -10.76 -13.82 -11.73
CA GLY A 99 -10.16 -13.12 -12.85
C GLY A 99 -9.61 -11.74 -12.45
N ALA A 100 -10.36 -10.97 -11.69
CA ALA A 100 -9.95 -9.67 -11.17
C ALA A 100 -8.78 -9.79 -10.18
N ASP A 101 -8.77 -10.81 -9.32
CA ASP A 101 -7.70 -11.10 -8.37
C ASP A 101 -6.41 -11.42 -9.13
N ARG A 102 -6.46 -12.37 -10.08
CA ARG A 102 -5.30 -12.67 -10.94
C ARG A 102 -4.81 -11.45 -11.71
N PHE A 103 -5.72 -10.62 -12.20
CA PHE A 103 -5.36 -9.38 -12.89
C PHE A 103 -4.63 -8.42 -11.96
N ARG A 104 -5.12 -8.22 -10.73
CA ARG A 104 -4.51 -7.35 -9.71
C ARG A 104 -3.16 -7.91 -9.21
N ASP A 105 -3.03 -9.22 -9.06
CA ASP A 105 -1.78 -9.86 -8.67
C ASP A 105 -0.70 -9.67 -9.74
N ALA A 106 -1.07 -9.79 -11.03
CA ALA A 106 -0.15 -9.57 -12.14
C ALA A 106 0.10 -8.07 -12.42
N ASN A 107 -0.84 -7.20 -12.06
CA ASN A 107 -0.80 -5.76 -12.30
C ASN A 107 -1.10 -5.04 -10.97
N PRO A 108 -0.13 -4.98 -10.05
CA PRO A 108 -0.33 -4.35 -8.77
C PRO A 108 -0.47 -2.83 -8.91
N ALA A 109 -1.15 -2.20 -7.95
CA ALA A 109 -1.22 -0.75 -7.87
C ALA A 109 0.13 -0.19 -7.39
N ILE A 110 0.58 0.90 -8.02
CA ILE A 110 1.90 1.49 -7.77
C ILE A 110 1.77 2.80 -7.04
N THR A 111 2.47 2.95 -5.92
CA THR A 111 2.51 4.20 -5.17
C THR A 111 3.56 5.13 -5.78
N GLU A 112 3.17 6.39 -6.01
CA GLU A 112 4.05 7.45 -6.49
C GLU A 112 4.07 8.62 -5.52
N ASN A 113 5.23 9.24 -5.39
CA ASN A 113 5.43 10.46 -4.61
C ASN A 113 6.21 11.47 -5.45
N HIS A 114 5.65 12.65 -5.64
CA HIS A 114 6.23 13.67 -6.51
C HIS A 114 6.73 14.86 -5.71
N VAL A 115 7.95 15.28 -6.00
CA VAL A 115 8.64 16.41 -5.38
C VAL A 115 8.99 17.43 -6.46
N ASN A 116 8.52 18.67 -6.30
CA ASN A 116 8.70 19.72 -7.30
C ASN A 116 9.95 20.57 -7.04
N PHE A 117 11.06 20.21 -7.67
CA PHE A 117 12.33 20.96 -7.69
C PHE A 117 12.47 21.91 -8.89
N SER A 118 11.44 22.03 -9.71
CA SER A 118 11.56 22.67 -11.04
C SER A 118 11.51 24.19 -10.99
N GLY A 119 11.06 24.76 -9.87
CA GLY A 119 10.82 26.20 -9.72
C GLY A 119 9.57 26.71 -10.45
N ARG A 120 8.79 25.83 -11.10
CA ARG A 120 7.53 26.17 -11.79
C ARG A 120 6.38 25.30 -11.31
N THR A 121 5.15 25.75 -11.53
CA THR A 121 3.94 24.94 -11.30
C THR A 121 3.92 23.76 -12.28
N LEU A 122 3.68 22.56 -11.78
CA LEU A 122 3.62 21.32 -12.55
C LEU A 122 2.21 20.75 -12.56
N TRP A 123 1.81 20.20 -13.70
CA TRP A 123 0.59 19.43 -13.86
C TRP A 123 0.99 17.98 -14.13
N LEU A 124 0.83 17.12 -13.14
CA LEU A 124 1.27 15.72 -13.22
C LEU A 124 0.34 14.93 -14.14
N ASP A 125 0.86 13.86 -14.75
CA ASP A 125 -0.02 12.86 -15.36
C ASP A 125 -0.82 12.20 -14.23
N TYR A 126 -2.12 12.45 -14.17
CA TYR A 126 -3.00 11.89 -13.14
C TYR A 126 -3.90 10.77 -13.69
N ARG A 127 -3.63 10.29 -14.90
CA ARG A 127 -4.38 9.18 -15.48
C ARG A 127 -4.16 7.92 -14.64
N ALA A 128 -5.26 7.23 -14.39
CA ALA A 128 -5.31 6.04 -13.53
C ALA A 128 -4.82 6.26 -12.08
N ALA A 129 -4.64 7.51 -11.64
CA ALA A 129 -4.24 7.84 -10.29
C ALA A 129 -5.45 8.06 -9.37
N SER A 130 -5.28 7.73 -8.10
CA SER A 130 -6.23 8.02 -7.02
C SER A 130 -5.50 8.68 -5.85
N SER A 131 -6.07 9.78 -5.34
CA SER A 131 -5.54 10.55 -4.19
C SER A 131 -6.02 10.05 -2.83
N ASN A 132 -6.95 9.10 -2.79
CA ASN A 132 -7.60 8.66 -1.55
C ASN A 132 -6.61 8.17 -0.47
N ASP A 133 -5.42 7.76 -0.87
CA ASP A 133 -4.40 7.16 0.02
C ASP A 133 -3.27 8.13 0.43
N GLY A 134 -3.27 9.39 0.01
CA GLY A 134 -2.10 10.26 0.22
C GLY A 134 -2.26 11.77 0.03
N GLY A 135 -3.48 12.28 -0.23
CA GLY A 135 -3.70 13.71 -0.43
C GLY A 135 -3.12 14.27 -1.73
N GLY A 136 -2.81 13.38 -2.69
CA GLY A 136 -2.25 13.73 -3.99
C GLY A 136 -3.10 14.75 -4.76
N SER A 137 -2.39 15.57 -5.53
CA SER A 137 -2.97 16.59 -6.38
C SER A 137 -2.41 16.44 -7.80
N PRO A 138 -3.24 16.62 -8.84
CA PRO A 138 -2.76 16.66 -10.22
C PRO A 138 -1.92 17.92 -10.49
N TYR A 139 -1.97 18.93 -9.61
CA TYR A 139 -1.16 20.13 -9.70
C TYR A 139 -0.19 20.23 -8.52
N MET A 140 1.01 20.75 -8.77
CA MET A 140 2.01 21.06 -7.75
C MET A 140 2.58 22.44 -8.00
N GLU A 141 2.41 23.34 -7.04
CA GLU A 141 3.14 24.62 -7.04
C GLU A 141 4.64 24.38 -6.84
N PRO A 142 5.51 25.35 -7.19
CA PRO A 142 6.92 25.30 -6.83
C PRO A 142 7.09 25.00 -5.35
N ALA A 143 8.03 24.11 -5.03
CA ALA A 143 8.39 23.84 -3.64
C ALA A 143 8.85 25.11 -2.94
N SER A 144 8.37 25.31 -1.71
CA SER A 144 8.85 26.37 -0.83
C SER A 144 8.74 25.94 0.62
N ALA A 145 9.36 26.67 1.54
CA ALA A 145 9.20 26.42 2.97
C ALA A 145 7.73 26.49 3.44
N GLN A 146 6.88 27.26 2.75
CA GLN A 146 5.43 27.35 3.05
C GLN A 146 4.61 26.28 2.34
N ASN A 147 5.12 25.71 1.24
CA ASN A 147 4.52 24.61 0.51
C ASN A 147 5.47 23.43 0.45
N ASP A 148 5.47 22.67 1.55
CA ASP A 148 6.35 21.54 1.79
C ASP A 148 5.70 20.19 1.47
N ARG A 149 4.47 20.20 0.96
CA ARG A 149 3.72 19.00 0.65
C ARG A 149 4.17 18.41 -0.68
N PHE A 150 4.30 17.09 -0.70
CA PHE A 150 4.50 16.32 -1.91
C PHE A 150 3.15 15.90 -2.48
N SER A 151 3.12 15.56 -3.76
CA SER A 151 1.93 14.93 -4.35
C SER A 151 2.10 13.42 -4.32
N ARG A 152 1.39 12.77 -3.40
CA ARG A 152 1.41 11.30 -3.23
C ARG A 152 0.08 10.70 -3.67
N PHE A 153 0.14 9.77 -4.61
CA PHE A 153 -1.04 9.06 -5.10
C PHE A 153 -0.69 7.64 -5.53
N ARG A 154 -1.73 6.83 -5.73
CA ARG A 154 -1.57 5.46 -6.21
C ARG A 154 -2.14 5.30 -7.61
N ARG A 155 -1.37 4.70 -8.51
CA ARG A 155 -1.81 4.35 -9.86
C ARG A 155 -2.36 2.94 -9.91
N TYR A 156 -3.58 2.80 -10.42
CA TYR A 156 -4.27 1.52 -10.55
C TYR A 156 -4.32 1.09 -12.02
N PRO A 157 -3.69 -0.03 -12.39
CA PRO A 157 -3.72 -0.49 -13.77
C PRO A 157 -5.16 -0.87 -14.18
N GLY A 158 -5.67 -0.20 -15.21
CA GLY A 158 -6.91 -0.61 -15.88
C GLY A 158 -6.61 -1.65 -16.97
N ALA A 159 -7.49 -2.65 -17.15
CA ALA A 159 -7.33 -3.68 -18.18
C ALA A 159 -7.13 -3.11 -19.59
N ASN A 160 -7.83 -2.02 -19.91
CA ASN A 160 -7.68 -1.26 -21.15
C ASN A 160 -6.28 -0.62 -21.30
N LEU A 161 -5.73 -0.03 -20.24
CA LEU A 161 -4.42 0.64 -20.26
C LEU A 161 -3.28 -0.38 -20.35
N VAL A 162 -3.43 -1.53 -19.69
CA VAL A 162 -2.49 -2.64 -19.78
C VAL A 162 -2.51 -3.23 -21.20
N ALA A 163 -3.69 -3.51 -21.75
CA ALA A 163 -3.84 -4.05 -23.10
C ALA A 163 -3.32 -3.08 -24.19
N ALA A 164 -3.52 -1.78 -24.02
CA ALA A 164 -2.98 -0.75 -24.91
C ALA A 164 -1.48 -0.48 -24.71
N GLY A 165 -0.85 -1.07 -23.69
CA GLY A 165 0.56 -0.84 -23.37
C GLY A 165 0.87 0.54 -22.79
N THR A 166 -0.14 1.36 -22.49
CA THR A 166 0.01 2.76 -22.05
C THR A 166 0.23 2.92 -20.54
N PHE A 167 0.00 1.87 -19.74
CA PHE A 167 0.38 1.89 -18.32
C PHE A 167 1.91 1.88 -18.18
N PRO A 168 2.53 2.78 -17.38
CA PRO A 168 3.99 2.95 -17.38
C PRO A 168 4.76 1.81 -16.69
N TYR A 169 4.08 0.97 -15.92
CA TYR A 169 4.70 -0.13 -15.16
C TYR A 169 4.39 -1.51 -15.77
N ALA A 170 5.28 -2.46 -15.51
CA ALA A 170 5.09 -3.88 -15.74
C ALA A 170 5.35 -4.62 -14.42
N GLY A 171 4.30 -5.20 -13.83
CA GLY A 171 4.36 -5.69 -12.46
C GLY A 171 4.68 -4.54 -11.50
N ALA A 172 5.68 -4.73 -10.64
CA ALA A 172 6.17 -3.72 -9.70
C ALA A 172 7.15 -2.69 -10.32
N HIS A 173 7.55 -2.87 -11.58
CA HIS A 173 8.71 -2.21 -12.18
C HIS A 173 8.33 -1.17 -13.23
N LEU A 174 8.97 0.00 -13.20
CA LEU A 174 8.85 0.97 -14.28
C LEU A 174 9.42 0.35 -15.58
N LYS A 175 8.66 0.40 -16.67
CA LYS A 175 9.08 -0.22 -17.94
C LYS A 175 10.38 0.42 -18.46
N PRO A 176 11.31 -0.37 -19.04
CA PRO A 176 12.65 0.09 -19.42
C PRO A 176 12.68 1.05 -20.62
N ASP A 177 11.63 1.09 -21.43
CA ASP A 177 11.47 1.97 -22.61
C ASP A 177 10.95 3.39 -22.28
N ILE A 178 10.47 3.62 -21.06
CA ILE A 178 10.01 4.95 -20.60
C ILE A 178 11.19 5.92 -20.37
N ALA A 179 11.63 6.60 -21.43
CA ALA A 179 12.76 7.53 -21.38
C ALA A 179 12.37 8.97 -21.00
N ARG A 180 11.07 9.28 -20.88
CA ARG A 180 10.57 10.64 -20.61
C ARG A 180 9.38 10.58 -19.66
N TYR A 181 9.26 11.61 -18.83
CA TYR A 181 8.04 11.88 -18.06
C TYR A 181 7.18 12.88 -18.82
N ALA A 182 5.94 12.53 -19.10
CA ALA A 182 4.97 13.41 -19.75
C ALA A 182 4.10 14.09 -18.68
N TYR A 183 4.01 15.41 -18.74
CA TYR A 183 3.12 16.20 -17.91
C TYR A 183 1.74 16.30 -18.56
N SER A 184 0.76 16.69 -17.74
CA SER A 184 -0.54 17.17 -18.22
C SER A 184 -0.50 18.69 -18.42
N SER A 185 -1.55 19.26 -19.00
CA SER A 185 -1.87 20.68 -18.90
C SER A 185 -2.91 20.92 -17.81
N GLN A 186 -3.17 22.19 -17.49
CA GLN A 186 -4.26 22.59 -16.58
C GLN A 186 -5.64 22.07 -17.01
N ASP A 187 -5.88 21.98 -18.32
CA ASP A 187 -7.13 21.48 -18.89
C ASP A 187 -7.16 19.94 -19.00
N GLY A 188 -6.13 19.24 -18.50
CA GLY A 188 -6.00 17.79 -18.56
C GLY A 188 -5.55 17.25 -19.92
N ASN A 189 -5.11 18.11 -20.85
CA ASN A 189 -4.53 17.70 -22.12
C ASN A 189 -3.06 17.27 -21.95
N ALA A 190 -2.44 16.72 -22.99
CA ALA A 190 -1.02 16.43 -22.98
C ALA A 190 -0.20 17.72 -22.84
N GLY A 191 0.71 17.75 -21.87
CA GLY A 191 1.63 18.86 -21.63
C GLY A 191 3.04 18.58 -22.15
N ASP A 192 4.00 19.35 -21.63
CA ASP A 192 5.43 19.15 -21.91
C ASP A 192 5.90 17.76 -21.48
N SER A 193 7.06 17.33 -21.99
CA SER A 193 7.75 16.17 -21.45
C SER A 193 9.20 16.50 -21.16
N LEU A 194 9.76 15.87 -20.13
CA LEU A 194 11.18 16.00 -19.77
C LEU A 194 11.86 14.62 -19.81
N PRO A 195 13.17 14.56 -20.07
CA PRO A 195 13.96 13.33 -19.91
C PRO A 195 13.77 12.72 -18.52
N LEU A 196 13.58 11.41 -18.46
CA LEU A 196 13.44 10.65 -17.21
C LEU A 196 14.71 9.85 -16.95
N ARG A 197 15.34 10.08 -15.80
CA ARG A 197 16.51 9.33 -15.33
C ARG A 197 16.09 8.36 -14.23
N ARG A 198 16.36 7.07 -14.42
CA ARG A 198 16.05 6.05 -13.42
C ARG A 198 17.23 5.86 -12.48
N LEU A 199 16.94 5.86 -11.19
CA LEU A 199 17.88 5.46 -10.16
C LEU A 199 17.75 3.96 -9.88
N PRO A 200 18.80 3.33 -9.32
CA PRO A 200 18.77 1.90 -9.02
C PRO A 200 17.63 1.54 -8.05
N ALA A 201 16.99 0.41 -8.28
CA ALA A 201 16.02 -0.15 -7.35
C ALA A 201 16.73 -0.70 -6.08
N PRO A 202 16.09 -0.64 -4.91
CA PRO A 202 16.60 -1.29 -3.71
C PRO A 202 16.60 -2.81 -3.89
N ASP A 203 17.58 -3.48 -3.27
CA ASP A 203 17.56 -4.93 -3.14
C ASP A 203 16.50 -5.34 -2.11
N LEU A 204 15.45 -6.02 -2.59
CA LEU A 204 14.32 -6.48 -1.78
C LEU A 204 14.39 -7.97 -1.43
N ASP A 205 15.42 -8.70 -1.86
CA ASP A 205 15.49 -10.16 -1.72
C ASP A 205 15.39 -10.60 -0.26
N LYS A 206 15.92 -9.78 0.66
CA LYS A 206 15.89 -10.03 2.10
C LYS A 206 14.56 -9.66 2.76
N LEU A 207 13.74 -8.84 2.10
CA LEU A 207 12.48 -8.31 2.65
C LEU A 207 11.28 -9.11 2.16
N LEU A 208 11.28 -9.55 0.90
CA LEU A 208 10.17 -10.29 0.30
C LEU A 208 9.75 -11.55 1.07
N PRO A 209 10.67 -12.38 1.61
CA PRO A 209 10.26 -13.56 2.39
C PRO A 209 9.45 -13.23 3.66
N ALA A 210 9.60 -12.02 4.19
CA ALA A 210 8.89 -11.54 5.37
C ALA A 210 7.59 -10.79 5.02
N PHE A 211 7.29 -10.59 3.73
CA PHE A 211 6.22 -9.73 3.26
C PHE A 211 5.29 -10.43 2.27
N ALA A 212 4.08 -10.76 2.73
CA ALA A 212 3.13 -11.57 1.97
C ALA A 212 2.44 -10.84 0.81
N TYR A 213 2.53 -9.51 0.71
CA TYR A 213 1.74 -8.71 -0.24
C TYR A 213 2.49 -8.37 -1.53
N GLY A 214 3.66 -8.98 -1.74
CA GLY A 214 4.45 -8.84 -2.97
C GLY A 214 5.28 -7.56 -3.06
N GLU A 215 6.12 -7.49 -4.08
CA GLU A 215 7.14 -6.45 -4.25
C GLU A 215 6.58 -5.04 -4.37
N ALA A 216 5.52 -4.86 -5.15
CA ALA A 216 4.93 -3.54 -5.42
C ALA A 216 4.41 -2.85 -4.15
N ALA A 217 4.00 -3.61 -3.14
CA ALA A 217 3.53 -3.06 -1.86
C ALA A 217 4.67 -2.75 -0.87
N LEU A 218 5.93 -3.10 -1.20
CA LEU A 218 7.12 -2.60 -0.50
C LEU A 218 7.74 -1.39 -1.20
N LEU A 219 7.33 -1.08 -2.43
CA LEU A 219 7.94 -0.05 -3.26
C LEU A 219 7.07 1.20 -3.35
N ILE A 220 7.75 2.34 -3.32
CA ILE A 220 7.23 3.63 -3.75
C ILE A 220 8.18 4.24 -4.76
N TYR A 221 7.61 4.83 -5.81
CA TYR A 221 8.37 5.56 -6.83
C TYR A 221 8.40 7.05 -6.50
N GLN A 222 9.58 7.55 -6.14
CA GLN A 222 9.80 8.96 -5.85
C GLN A 222 10.28 9.68 -7.11
N TYR A 223 9.48 10.62 -7.60
CA TYR A 223 9.79 11.46 -8.75
C TYR A 223 10.27 12.84 -8.29
N PHE A 224 11.52 13.16 -8.58
CA PHE A 224 12.11 14.47 -8.34
C PHE A 224 12.11 15.26 -9.65
N HIS A 225 11.28 16.30 -9.71
CA HIS A 225 11.08 17.09 -10.93
C HIS A 225 12.01 18.30 -10.93
N TYR A 226 13.10 18.26 -11.69
CA TYR A 226 13.99 19.40 -11.90
C TYR A 226 13.52 20.25 -13.08
N ALA A 227 14.19 21.38 -13.32
CA ALA A 227 13.85 22.29 -14.41
C ALA A 227 13.99 21.64 -15.80
N ASP A 228 15.00 20.79 -15.98
CA ASP A 228 15.43 20.22 -17.26
C ASP A 228 15.22 18.69 -17.38
N HIS A 229 14.97 18.00 -16.27
CA HIS A 229 14.80 16.54 -16.24
C HIS A 229 13.95 16.09 -15.04
N VAL A 230 13.56 14.81 -15.05
CA VAL A 230 12.94 14.14 -13.91
C VAL A 230 13.83 12.98 -13.49
N GLU A 231 14.09 12.83 -12.20
CA GLU A 231 14.68 11.61 -11.66
C GLU A 231 13.61 10.77 -10.99
N VAL A 232 13.63 9.46 -11.21
CA VAL A 232 12.74 8.51 -10.54
C VAL A 232 13.56 7.50 -9.74
N ALA A 233 13.29 7.43 -8.44
CA ALA A 233 13.88 6.47 -7.52
C ALA A 233 12.81 5.49 -7.04
N PRO A 234 12.91 4.20 -7.37
CA PRO A 234 12.23 3.17 -6.61
C PRO A 234 12.84 3.15 -5.20
N THR A 235 12.03 3.17 -4.16
CA THR A 235 12.49 3.15 -2.76
C THR A 235 11.60 2.28 -1.90
N ILE A 236 12.11 1.83 -0.77
CA ILE A 236 11.31 1.05 0.19
C ILE A 236 10.30 2.01 0.84
N GLU A 237 9.00 1.71 0.66
CA GLU A 237 7.91 2.48 1.24
C GLU A 237 7.97 2.42 2.78
N ARG A 238 7.61 3.53 3.43
CA ARG A 238 7.46 3.54 4.89
C ARG A 238 6.48 2.44 5.33
N PHE A 239 6.90 1.62 6.27
CA PHE A 239 6.07 0.51 6.72
C PHE A 239 4.83 0.99 7.46
N ALA A 240 3.68 0.43 7.10
CA ALA A 240 2.51 0.45 7.96
C ALA A 240 2.79 -0.37 9.24
N GLY A 241 2.07 -0.10 10.33
CA GLY A 241 2.31 -0.76 11.62
C GLY A 241 2.33 -2.29 11.55
N THR A 242 1.41 -2.90 10.79
CA THR A 242 1.38 -4.36 10.60
C THR A 242 2.58 -4.90 9.82
N THR A 243 3.09 -4.13 8.86
CA THR A 243 4.29 -4.49 8.10
C THR A 243 5.54 -4.36 8.96
N GLU A 244 5.62 -3.31 9.78
CA GLU A 244 6.72 -3.10 10.70
C GLU A 244 6.78 -4.21 11.76
N GLU A 245 5.63 -4.66 12.28
CA GLU A 245 5.53 -5.82 13.17
C GLU A 245 6.04 -7.10 12.50
N ALA A 246 5.61 -7.38 11.26
CA ALA A 246 6.06 -8.55 10.51
C ALA A 246 7.58 -8.53 10.25
N MET A 247 8.12 -7.37 9.85
CA MET A 247 9.55 -7.17 9.64
C MET A 247 10.34 -7.29 10.96
N THR A 248 9.76 -6.84 12.07
CA THR A 248 10.35 -6.97 13.40
C THR A 248 10.41 -8.42 13.85
N ALA A 249 9.40 -9.23 13.55
CA ALA A 249 9.42 -10.65 13.82
C ALA A 249 10.47 -11.38 12.95
N ALA A 250 10.53 -11.05 11.66
CA ALA A 250 11.40 -11.70 10.69
C ALA A 250 12.89 -11.35 10.84
N ARG A 251 13.21 -10.13 11.32
CA ARG A 251 14.57 -9.60 11.49
C ARG A 251 15.45 -9.72 10.24
N PRO A 252 15.06 -9.14 9.09
CA PRO A 252 15.90 -9.16 7.90
C PRO A 252 17.29 -8.55 8.17
N PRO A 253 18.39 -9.23 7.77
CA PRO A 253 19.74 -8.73 7.97
C PRO A 253 19.98 -7.39 7.25
N GLY A 254 20.41 -6.37 8.01
CA GLY A 254 20.70 -5.03 7.51
C GLY A 254 19.48 -4.10 7.48
N LEU A 255 18.27 -4.58 7.73
CA LEU A 255 17.10 -3.69 7.80
C LEU A 255 17.20 -2.78 9.02
N THR A 256 17.12 -1.47 8.78
CA THR A 256 17.11 -0.42 9.80
C THR A 256 15.98 0.56 9.52
N ILE A 257 15.25 0.96 10.57
CA ILE A 257 14.29 2.06 10.47
C ILE A 257 15.01 3.37 10.76
N VAL A 258 15.02 4.28 9.80
CA VAL A 258 15.70 5.58 9.91
C VAL A 258 14.67 6.67 10.15
N SER A 259 14.84 7.39 11.25
CA SER A 259 14.12 8.63 11.55
C SER A 259 15.10 9.81 11.43
N LEU A 260 14.56 11.02 11.28
CA LEU A 260 15.38 12.22 11.18
C LEU A 260 14.77 13.36 11.98
N ASP A 261 15.64 14.18 12.55
CA ASP A 261 15.34 15.49 13.10
C ASP A 261 16.19 16.53 12.35
N ASN A 262 15.51 17.51 11.74
CA ASN A 262 16.15 18.54 10.94
C ASN A 262 16.28 19.84 11.74
N TYR A 263 17.49 20.18 12.17
CA TYR A 263 17.81 21.45 12.83
C TYR A 263 18.50 22.45 11.90
N THR A 264 18.55 22.19 10.60
CA THR A 264 19.00 23.18 9.60
C THR A 264 17.89 24.21 9.36
N THR A 265 18.20 25.31 8.68
CA THR A 265 17.21 26.36 8.35
C THR A 265 16.32 26.02 7.15
N GLN A 266 16.60 24.92 6.44
CA GLN A 266 15.97 24.57 5.17
C GLN A 266 15.21 23.24 5.28
N ALA A 267 14.11 23.09 4.54
CA ALA A 267 13.31 21.87 4.55
C ALA A 267 13.95 20.78 3.68
N ILE A 268 14.28 19.63 4.27
CA ILE A 268 14.90 18.50 3.56
C ILE A 268 13.82 17.75 2.76
N ALA A 269 14.00 17.67 1.44
CA ALA A 269 13.01 17.14 0.51
C ALA A 269 13.42 15.83 -0.15
N ARG A 270 14.73 15.58 -0.20
CA ARG A 270 15.31 14.32 -0.67
C ARG A 270 16.45 13.94 0.26
N LEU A 271 16.47 12.68 0.68
CA LEU A 271 17.50 12.11 1.53
C LEU A 271 17.99 10.81 0.93
N GLU A 272 19.30 10.66 0.81
CA GLU A 272 19.94 9.40 0.45
C GLU A 272 20.97 8.97 1.50
N ILE A 273 20.99 7.67 1.80
CA ILE A 273 21.96 7.05 2.69
C ILE A 273 22.64 5.92 1.94
N ASN A 274 23.97 6.00 1.81
CA ASN A 274 24.77 5.04 1.04
C ASN A 274 24.25 4.82 -0.39
N GLY A 275 23.69 5.87 -1.01
CA GLY A 275 23.11 5.83 -2.35
C GLY A 275 21.67 5.29 -2.44
N GLN A 276 21.05 4.89 -1.33
CA GLN A 276 19.62 4.55 -1.27
C GLN A 276 18.81 5.80 -0.96
N THR A 277 17.83 6.14 -1.80
CA THR A 277 16.86 7.20 -1.51
C THR A 277 15.85 6.72 -0.47
N LEU A 278 15.55 7.55 0.54
CA LEU A 278 14.57 7.24 1.59
C LEU A 278 13.20 7.86 1.27
N ASP A 279 12.12 7.15 1.57
CA ASP A 279 10.75 7.71 1.53
C ASP A 279 10.52 8.63 2.73
N LEU A 280 10.53 9.95 2.54
CA LEU A 280 10.27 10.91 3.61
C LEU A 280 8.78 10.99 4.00
N GLY A 281 7.88 10.35 3.26
CA GLY A 281 6.43 10.45 3.42
C GLY A 281 5.83 11.46 2.44
N GLY A 282 4.71 12.09 2.81
CA GLY A 282 3.98 13.04 1.96
C GLY A 282 4.42 14.50 2.06
N GLN A 283 5.48 14.81 2.81
CA GLN A 283 5.95 16.17 3.01
C GLN A 283 7.46 16.21 3.30
N ALA A 284 8.09 17.34 3.03
CA ALA A 284 9.49 17.56 3.37
C ALA A 284 9.70 17.62 4.88
N ALA A 285 10.90 17.24 5.31
CA ALA A 285 11.32 17.38 6.69
C ALA A 285 11.64 18.84 7.02
N ARG A 286 10.64 19.53 7.60
CA ARG A 286 10.76 20.92 8.05
C ARG A 286 11.85 21.12 9.09
N SER A 287 12.34 22.36 9.17
CA SER A 287 13.20 22.77 10.28
C SER A 287 12.46 22.67 11.61
N GLN A 288 13.11 22.08 12.60
CA GLN A 288 12.71 22.08 14.02
C GLN A 288 13.44 23.18 14.81
N ALA A 289 14.27 24.01 14.16
CA ALA A 289 15.04 25.03 14.84
C ALA A 289 14.11 26.10 15.42
N GLY A 290 14.07 26.21 16.75
CA GLY A 290 13.22 27.18 17.45
C GLY A 290 11.75 26.77 17.60
N GLU A 291 11.37 25.58 17.12
CA GLU A 291 10.01 25.05 17.28
C GLU A 291 9.82 24.35 18.64
N PRO A 292 8.59 24.34 19.19
CA PRO A 292 8.26 23.52 20.35
C PRO A 292 8.58 22.03 20.11
N CYS A 293 8.87 21.30 21.17
CA CYS A 293 9.17 19.87 21.09
C CYS A 293 7.98 19.08 20.48
N ASP A 294 8.09 18.76 19.19
CA ASP A 294 7.20 17.85 18.46
C ASP A 294 8.04 16.79 17.73
N PRO A 295 8.50 15.75 18.45
CA PRO A 295 9.39 14.75 17.87
C PRO A 295 8.62 13.96 16.80
N GLY A 296 9.14 14.00 15.58
CA GLY A 296 8.61 13.23 14.46
C GLY A 296 8.48 11.75 14.81
N ARG A 297 7.31 11.18 14.48
CA ARG A 297 7.02 9.75 14.69
C ARG A 297 7.21 8.95 13.41
N GLY A 298 7.67 7.72 13.59
CA GLY A 298 7.95 6.77 12.51
C GLY A 298 9.31 7.01 11.85
N GLY A 299 9.58 6.20 10.83
CA GLY A 299 10.79 6.30 10.03
C GLY A 299 10.64 5.57 8.71
N SER A 300 11.72 5.59 7.95
CA SER A 300 11.80 4.98 6.63
C SER A 300 12.73 3.78 6.69
N PRO A 301 12.32 2.62 6.18
CA PRO A 301 13.19 1.45 6.12
C PRO A 301 14.35 1.69 5.15
N ALA A 302 15.53 1.23 5.52
CA ALA A 302 16.72 1.22 4.68
C ALA A 302 17.58 -0.02 4.97
N MET A 303 18.30 -0.50 3.96
CA MET A 303 19.23 -1.62 4.11
C MET A 303 20.63 -1.08 4.43
N LEU A 304 21.02 -1.08 5.70
CA LEU A 304 22.24 -0.42 6.19
C LEU A 304 23.16 -1.40 6.92
N ASP A 305 24.46 -1.24 6.67
CA ASP A 305 25.51 -1.75 7.55
C ASP A 305 25.84 -0.68 8.60
N LEU A 306 25.37 -0.88 9.83
CA LEU A 306 25.55 0.09 10.92
C LEU A 306 26.94 0.03 11.56
N GLU A 307 27.79 -0.93 11.16
CA GLU A 307 29.17 -1.02 11.62
C GLU A 307 30.11 -0.12 10.78
N GLN A 308 29.60 0.46 9.70
CA GLN A 308 30.32 1.43 8.86
C GLN A 308 29.71 2.84 8.99
N PRO A 309 30.52 3.90 8.84
CA PRO A 309 29.98 5.25 8.74
C PRO A 309 29.02 5.38 7.56
N LEU A 310 27.87 6.01 7.80
CA LEU A 310 26.87 6.26 6.78
C LEU A 310 27.29 7.46 5.93
N ARG A 311 27.26 7.33 4.60
CA ARG A 311 27.32 8.46 3.67
C ARG A 311 25.93 9.02 3.50
N VAL A 312 25.69 10.20 4.04
CA VAL A 312 24.39 10.87 4.01
C VAL A 312 24.47 12.02 3.02
N ARG A 313 23.50 12.11 2.11
CA ARG A 313 23.35 13.28 1.25
C ARG A 313 21.91 13.70 1.13
N TRP A 314 21.66 14.99 1.00
CA TRP A 314 20.32 15.53 0.94
C TRP A 314 20.22 16.77 0.06
N GLN A 315 18.98 17.04 -0.36
CA GLN A 315 18.59 18.26 -1.05
C GLN A 315 17.44 18.92 -0.31
N THR A 316 17.35 20.24 -0.41
CA THR A 316 16.33 21.04 0.27
C THR A 316 15.34 21.62 -0.73
N LEU A 317 14.16 22.04 -0.25
CA LEU A 317 13.17 22.71 -1.11
C LEU A 317 13.69 24.06 -1.59
N GLU A 318 14.48 24.74 -0.77
CA GLU A 318 14.97 26.10 -0.99
C GLU A 318 16.20 26.15 -1.92
N ASP A 319 17.03 25.11 -1.95
CA ASP A 319 18.15 24.97 -2.88
C ASP A 319 18.19 23.56 -3.50
N PRO A 320 17.24 23.23 -4.39
CA PRO A 320 17.10 21.88 -4.92
C PRO A 320 18.21 21.49 -5.92
N SER A 321 19.01 22.45 -6.35
CA SER A 321 20.15 22.21 -7.26
C SER A 321 21.39 21.70 -6.52
N ARG A 322 21.46 21.94 -5.22
CA ARG A 322 22.64 21.66 -4.40
C ARG A 322 22.48 20.38 -3.61
N TRP A 323 23.46 19.50 -3.75
CA TRP A 323 23.63 18.39 -2.83
C TRP A 323 24.45 18.81 -1.63
N HIS A 324 23.91 18.52 -0.45
CA HIS A 324 24.66 18.52 0.79
C HIS A 324 25.12 17.09 1.08
N GLU A 325 26.32 16.93 1.63
CA GLU A 325 26.85 15.62 1.99
C GLU A 325 27.51 15.66 3.38
N ALA A 326 27.34 14.59 4.15
CA ALA A 326 27.98 14.40 5.44
C ALA A 326 28.28 12.91 5.66
N ARG A 327 29.15 12.65 6.64
CA ARG A 327 29.35 11.30 7.19
C ARG A 327 28.78 11.24 8.59
N ALA A 328 27.95 10.24 8.85
CA ALA A 328 27.37 10.00 10.16
C ALA A 328 27.90 8.68 10.73
N VAL A 329 28.51 8.74 11.92
CA VAL A 329 28.94 7.53 12.64
C VAL A 329 27.79 7.09 13.54
N VAL A 330 27.33 5.85 13.36
CA VAL A 330 26.27 5.27 14.18
C VAL A 330 26.89 4.62 15.42
N PRO A 331 26.58 5.07 16.64
CA PRO A 331 27.14 4.49 17.85
C PRO A 331 26.66 3.06 18.08
N THR A 332 27.54 2.21 18.62
CA THR A 332 27.20 0.86 19.05
C THR A 332 26.59 0.86 20.44
N PHE A 333 25.70 -0.10 20.71
CA PHE A 333 25.25 -0.37 22.07
C PHE A 333 26.39 -0.90 22.94
N SER A 334 26.37 -0.58 24.23
CA SER A 334 27.34 -1.09 25.21
C SER A 334 27.20 -2.61 25.39
N ALA A 335 28.19 -3.25 26.02
CA ALA A 335 28.13 -4.68 26.32
C ALA A 335 26.93 -5.06 27.20
N ALA A 336 26.52 -4.20 28.13
CA ALA A 336 25.34 -4.41 28.99
C ALA A 336 24.03 -4.45 28.19
N SER A 337 24.02 -3.74 27.06
CA SER A 337 22.90 -3.64 26.13
C SER A 337 22.80 -4.79 25.11
N GLN A 338 23.80 -5.68 25.03
CA GLN A 338 23.77 -6.83 24.12
C GLN A 338 23.01 -8.04 24.67
N ALA A 339 22.71 -8.04 25.98
CA ALA A 339 22.05 -9.14 26.69
C ALA A 339 20.51 -9.09 26.62
N ASP A 340 19.93 -8.17 25.85
CA ASP A 340 18.48 -8.05 25.75
C ASP A 340 17.84 -9.31 25.12
N PRO A 341 16.73 -9.82 25.68
CA PRO A 341 16.08 -11.05 25.25
C PRO A 341 15.41 -10.93 23.87
N ASP A 342 15.08 -9.70 23.47
CA ASP A 342 14.57 -9.35 22.15
C ASP A 342 15.46 -8.26 21.56
N LYS A 343 15.87 -8.45 20.31
CA LYS A 343 16.80 -7.53 19.63
C LYS A 343 16.07 -6.45 18.84
N GLY A 344 14.74 -6.54 18.68
CA GLY A 344 13.91 -5.61 17.91
C GLY A 344 14.44 -5.36 16.49
N LEU A 345 13.81 -4.42 15.76
CA LEU A 345 14.46 -3.84 14.59
C LEU A 345 15.46 -2.76 15.03
N PRO A 346 16.67 -2.73 14.47
CA PRO A 346 17.56 -1.60 14.62
C PRO A 346 16.88 -0.31 14.14
N ARG A 347 17.01 0.75 14.94
CA ARG A 347 16.56 2.09 14.56
C ARG A 347 17.71 3.08 14.66
N VAL A 348 17.73 4.04 13.75
CA VAL A 348 18.69 5.15 13.75
C VAL A 348 17.90 6.45 13.66
N ARG A 349 18.25 7.41 14.50
CA ARG A 349 17.79 8.79 14.41
C ARG A 349 18.92 9.66 13.93
N LEU A 350 18.76 10.30 12.77
CA LEU A 350 19.71 11.23 12.20
C LEU A 350 19.38 12.65 12.61
N TYR A 351 20.37 13.38 13.06
CA TYR A 351 20.28 14.79 13.44
C TYR A 351 21.02 15.64 12.42
N PHE A 352 20.29 16.43 11.64
CA PHE A 352 20.89 17.37 10.69
C PHE A 352 21.12 18.70 11.41
N LEU A 353 22.38 19.08 11.59
CA LEU A 353 22.77 20.19 12.45
C LEU A 353 22.96 21.51 11.68
N PRO A 354 22.85 22.68 12.33
CA PRO A 354 23.00 23.99 11.66
C PRO A 354 24.35 24.20 10.96
N ASP A 355 25.40 23.52 11.40
CA ASP A 355 26.74 23.58 10.81
C ASP A 355 26.90 22.69 9.55
N GLY A 356 25.84 22.00 9.14
CA GLY A 356 25.83 21.08 8.01
C GLY A 356 26.38 19.67 8.33
N SER A 357 26.71 19.39 9.59
CA SER A 357 27.07 18.04 10.01
C SER A 357 25.84 17.17 10.29
N VAL A 358 26.02 15.85 10.28
CA VAL A 358 24.96 14.89 10.61
C VAL A 358 25.43 14.00 11.75
N ALA A 359 24.67 13.99 12.86
CA ALA A 359 24.89 13.08 13.98
C ALA A 359 23.89 11.92 13.95
N ALA A 360 24.19 10.82 14.62
CA ALA A 360 23.30 9.67 14.69
C ALA A 360 23.14 9.16 16.12
N GLU A 361 21.92 8.85 16.52
CA GLU A 361 21.59 8.05 17.70
C GLU A 361 21.07 6.69 17.25
N ARG A 362 21.55 5.62 17.87
CA ARG A 362 21.03 4.26 17.65
C ARG A 362 20.06 3.93 18.77
N PHE A 363 18.90 3.39 18.41
CA PHE A 363 17.92 2.95 19.39
C PHE A 363 17.19 1.68 18.93
N ARG A 364 16.52 1.02 19.88
CA ARG A 364 15.72 -0.17 19.68
C ARG A 364 14.47 -0.10 20.54
N GLU A 365 13.42 -0.69 20.00
CA GLU A 365 12.16 -0.94 20.71
C GLU A 365 12.04 -2.44 20.95
N PHE A 366 11.65 -2.83 22.16
CA PHE A 366 11.36 -4.22 22.48
C PHE A 366 10.38 -4.33 23.65
N ARG A 367 9.76 -5.50 23.80
CA ARG A 367 8.86 -5.76 24.93
C ARG A 367 9.58 -6.47 26.06
N LEU A 368 9.42 -5.96 27.28
CA LEU A 368 9.91 -6.59 28.50
C LEU A 368 9.08 -7.84 28.85
N ARG A 369 9.62 -8.66 29.77
CA ARG A 369 8.86 -9.75 30.39
C ARG A 369 7.66 -9.16 31.14
N GLY A 370 6.47 -9.28 30.56
CA GLY A 370 5.25 -8.60 31.04
C GLY A 370 4.52 -7.77 29.98
N GLY A 371 5.11 -7.61 28.78
CA GLY A 371 4.47 -6.95 27.63
C GLY A 371 4.65 -5.44 27.57
N GLU A 372 5.26 -4.83 28.59
CA GLU A 372 5.61 -3.39 28.61
C GLU A 372 6.62 -3.06 27.51
N LEU A 373 6.39 -1.95 26.78
CA LEU A 373 7.32 -1.46 25.76
C LEU A 373 8.51 -0.78 26.44
N ALA A 374 9.72 -1.11 25.99
CA ALA A 374 10.94 -0.45 26.41
C ALA A 374 11.72 0.06 25.20
N VAL A 375 12.40 1.17 25.41
CA VAL A 375 13.31 1.78 24.45
C VAL A 375 14.70 1.75 25.03
N ARG A 376 15.66 1.27 24.25
CA ARG A 376 17.07 1.38 24.56
C ARG A 376 17.73 2.26 23.51
N ALA A 377 18.46 3.27 23.96
CA ALA A 377 19.09 4.23 23.06
C ALA A 377 20.53 4.52 23.50
N THR A 378 21.39 4.82 22.53
CA THR A 378 22.77 5.26 22.81
C THR A 378 22.83 6.67 23.39
N GLY A 379 21.72 7.42 23.36
CA GLY A 379 21.60 8.78 23.85
C GLY A 379 21.90 9.83 22.77
N VAL A 380 21.46 11.06 23.04
CA VAL A 380 21.67 12.21 22.17
C VAL A 380 23.17 12.46 21.96
N PRO A 381 23.66 12.50 20.71
CA PRO A 381 25.06 12.76 20.40
C PRO A 381 25.52 14.10 20.97
N PRO A 382 26.77 14.23 21.47
CA PRO A 382 27.27 15.46 22.07
C PRO A 382 27.07 16.70 21.18
N GLN A 383 27.34 16.59 19.88
CA GLN A 383 27.15 17.70 18.93
C GLN A 383 25.69 18.15 18.75
N ALA A 384 24.72 17.28 19.03
CA ALA A 384 23.29 17.60 18.89
C ALA A 384 22.66 18.17 20.18
N ARG A 385 23.31 18.02 21.34
CA ARG A 385 22.74 18.40 22.66
C ARG A 385 22.34 19.87 22.76
N ALA A 386 23.05 20.75 22.07
CA ALA A 386 22.79 22.19 22.10
C ALA A 386 21.52 22.60 21.34
N VAL A 387 21.05 21.76 20.41
CA VAL A 387 19.93 22.09 19.51
C VAL A 387 18.70 21.20 19.71
N VAL A 388 18.86 20.01 20.30
CA VAL A 388 17.75 19.09 20.56
C VAL A 388 16.84 19.66 21.65
N ALA A 389 15.67 20.14 21.25
CA ALA A 389 14.69 20.78 22.13
C ALA A 389 14.09 19.83 23.19
N CYS A 390 14.03 18.52 22.91
CA CYS A 390 13.31 17.56 23.74
C CYS A 390 14.16 16.87 24.83
N GLY A 391 15.48 17.09 24.89
CA GLY A 391 16.42 16.55 25.88
C GLY A 391 16.60 15.02 25.91
N ALA A 392 15.61 14.24 25.47
CA ALA A 392 15.55 12.79 25.56
C ALA A 392 15.78 12.05 24.22
N GLY A 393 16.20 12.76 23.17
CA GLY A 393 16.54 12.16 21.87
C GLY A 393 15.43 11.29 21.30
N ALA A 394 15.77 10.10 20.85
CA ALA A 394 14.83 9.09 20.34
C ALA A 394 13.68 8.78 21.32
N TYR A 395 13.89 8.92 22.64
CA TYR A 395 12.85 8.66 23.64
C TYR A 395 11.81 9.79 23.77
N ALA A 396 12.07 10.97 23.21
CA ALA A 396 11.18 12.12 23.33
C ALA A 396 9.75 11.87 22.81
N GLY A 397 9.58 10.94 21.86
CA GLY A 397 8.29 10.63 21.24
C GLY A 397 7.40 9.67 22.03
N TYR A 398 7.87 9.09 23.13
CA TYR A 398 7.14 8.07 23.89
C TYR A 398 6.49 8.63 25.15
N ASN A 399 5.37 8.02 25.56
CA ASN A 399 4.75 8.32 26.85
C ASN A 399 5.57 7.66 27.97
N PRO A 400 6.18 8.44 28.90
CA PRO A 400 7.03 7.89 29.96
C PRO A 400 6.26 7.09 31.01
N GLN A 401 4.93 7.15 31.03
CA GLN A 401 4.08 6.34 31.90
C GLN A 401 3.87 4.92 31.38
N THR A 402 4.07 4.69 30.08
CA THR A 402 3.77 3.41 29.41
C THR A 402 4.98 2.79 28.71
N VAL A 403 6.06 3.56 28.57
CA VAL A 403 7.29 3.13 27.91
C VAL A 403 8.47 3.42 28.81
N ARG A 404 9.34 2.43 28.98
CA ARG A 404 10.53 2.57 29.82
C ARG A 404 11.76 2.86 28.98
N LEU A 405 12.48 3.94 29.30
CA LEU A 405 13.83 4.15 28.77
C LEU A 405 14.84 3.31 29.55
N LEU A 406 15.66 2.55 28.83
CA LEU A 406 16.75 1.74 29.37
C LEU A 406 18.08 2.41 29.01
N GLY A 407 18.95 2.55 30.02
CA GLY A 407 20.29 3.11 29.82
C GLY A 407 21.17 2.17 29.00
N ASN A 408 21.96 2.75 28.09
CA ASN A 408 22.94 2.03 27.27
C ASN A 408 23.95 1.26 28.09
#